data_AF-A0A5P9HAS6-F1
#
_entry.id   AF-A0A5P9HAS6-F1
#
_cell.length_a   1.000
_cell.length_b   1.000
_cell.length_c   1.000
_cell.angle_alpha   90.00
_cell.angle_beta   90.00
_cell.angle_gamma   90.00
#
_symmetry.space_group_name_H-M   'P 1'
#
loop_
_entity.id
_entity.type
_entity.pdbx_description
1 polymer ?
#
loop_
_entity_poly.entity_id
_entity_poly.type
_entity_poly.pdbx_seq_one_letter_code
_entity_poly.pdbx_strand_id
1 'polypeptide(L)'
;MCHVEVERRPLHRLHQRGGAAPEVVFAVPRREPLRGVGWDPRQGLFLMLQSGARCYPLYDVSRGSDILAMRLLAVEVAEPDDPQVKAFIIEALGDALGAVV
;
A
#
# COMPACT_ATOMS: atom_id res chain seq x y z
N MET A 1 20.50 -9.16 -5.08
CA MET A 1 19.88 -7.82 -4.99
C MET A 1 18.43 -8.07 -4.66
N CYS A 2 17.95 -7.62 -3.51
CA CYS A 2 16.58 -7.90 -3.07
C CYS A 2 15.70 -6.74 -3.54
N HIS A 3 14.71 -7.03 -4.36
CA HIS A 3 13.84 -6.03 -4.96
C HIS A 3 12.52 -6.02 -4.21
N VAL A 4 12.13 -4.85 -3.68
CA VAL A 4 10.76 -4.59 -3.25
C VAL A 4 10.06 -3.97 -4.45
N GLU A 5 8.96 -4.57 -4.88
CA GLU A 5 8.15 -4.00 -5.95
C GLU A 5 7.04 -3.16 -5.32
N VAL A 6 6.98 -1.88 -5.66
CA VAL A 6 5.89 -1.01 -5.21
C VAL A 6 5.07 -0.56 -6.42
N GLU A 7 3.83 -1.03 -6.49
CA GLU A 7 2.84 -0.53 -7.45
C GLU A 7 2.07 0.62 -6.80
N ARG A 8 1.93 1.75 -7.52
CA ARG A 8 1.05 2.85 -7.12
C ARG A 8 -0.14 2.93 -8.06
N ARG A 9 -1.35 3.00 -7.49
CA ARG A 9 -2.56 3.03 -8.29
C ARG A 9 -3.66 3.87 -7.65
N PRO A 10 -4.38 4.71 -8.41
CA PRO A 10 -5.54 5.40 -7.86
C PRO A 10 -6.67 4.42 -7.61
N LEU A 11 -7.45 4.68 -6.55
CA LEU A 11 -8.53 3.80 -6.09
C LEU A 11 -9.48 3.34 -7.22
N HIS A 12 -9.90 4.27 -8.08
CA HIS A 12 -10.83 3.99 -9.19
C HIS A 12 -10.25 3.09 -10.29
N ARG A 13 -8.97 2.70 -10.24
CA ARG A 13 -8.33 1.79 -11.22
C ARG A 13 -7.99 0.42 -10.65
N LEU A 14 -8.38 0.14 -9.39
CA LEU A 14 -8.08 -1.15 -8.74
C LEU A 14 -8.65 -2.34 -9.52
N HIS A 15 -9.87 -2.22 -10.06
CA HIS A 15 -10.51 -3.25 -10.89
C HIS A 15 -9.75 -3.59 -12.18
N GLN A 16 -8.84 -2.72 -12.63
CA GLN A 16 -8.01 -2.92 -13.83
C GLN A 16 -6.64 -3.51 -13.48
N ARG A 17 -6.43 -3.95 -12.24
CA ARG A 17 -5.14 -4.51 -11.82
C ARG A 17 -5.04 -5.93 -12.35
N GLY A 18 -4.09 -6.14 -13.25
CA GLY A 18 -3.62 -7.47 -13.64
C GLY A 18 -2.28 -7.75 -12.95
N GLY A 19 -2.12 -8.93 -12.36
CA GLY A 19 -0.87 -9.35 -11.73
C GLY A 19 -1.06 -10.18 -10.47
N ALA A 20 0.05 -10.69 -9.92
CA ALA A 20 0.04 -11.46 -8.68
C ALA A 20 -0.39 -10.59 -7.49
N ALA A 21 -1.16 -11.17 -6.57
CA ALA A 21 -1.68 -10.49 -5.38
C ALA A 21 -0.59 -9.74 -4.59
N PRO A 22 -0.84 -8.51 -4.12
CA PRO A 22 0.09 -7.82 -3.25
C PRO A 22 0.08 -8.49 -1.87
N GLU A 23 1.24 -8.56 -1.23
CA GLU A 23 1.38 -9.07 0.12
C GLU A 23 0.96 -8.01 1.15
N VAL A 24 1.15 -6.73 0.84
CA VAL A 24 0.76 -5.62 1.70
C VAL A 24 0.16 -4.48 0.88
N VAL A 25 -0.87 -3.85 1.44
CA VAL A 25 -1.61 -2.76 0.82
C VAL A 25 -1.57 -1.55 1.73
N PHE A 26 -1.16 -0.40 1.18
CA PHE A 26 -1.18 0.89 1.88
C PHE A 26 -2.22 1.81 1.25
N ALA A 27 -3.10 2.40 2.07
CA ALA A 27 -3.89 3.55 1.66
C ALA A 27 -3.01 4.80 1.80
N VAL A 28 -2.66 5.46 0.69
CA VAL A 28 -1.76 6.64 0.69
C VAL A 28 -2.51 7.88 0.22
N PRO A 29 -2.21 9.08 0.75
CA PRO A 29 -2.80 10.30 0.22
C PRO A 29 -2.38 10.51 -1.25
N ARG A 30 -3.31 11.01 -2.07
CA ARG A 30 -3.04 11.34 -3.47
C ARG A 30 -1.91 12.35 -3.60
N ARG A 31 -1.08 12.17 -4.64
CA ARG A 31 -0.01 13.10 -5.05
C ARG A 31 1.18 13.24 -4.08
N GLU A 32 1.21 12.47 -2.99
CA GLU A 32 2.34 12.43 -2.07
C GLU A 32 3.42 11.49 -2.62
N PRO A 33 4.64 11.95 -3.00
CA PRO A 33 5.67 11.08 -3.57
C PRO A 33 6.13 9.98 -2.61
N LEU A 34 6.45 8.81 -3.16
CA LEU A 34 7.06 7.69 -2.43
C LEU A 34 8.59 7.85 -2.46
N ARG A 35 9.21 7.84 -1.29
CA ARG A 35 10.67 7.91 -1.13
C ARG A 35 11.33 6.56 -0.94
N GLY A 36 10.59 5.60 -0.41
CA GLY A 36 11.10 4.25 -0.19
C GLY A 36 10.22 3.44 0.75
N VAL A 37 10.73 2.28 1.09
CA VAL A 37 10.11 1.30 1.99
C VAL A 37 11.10 1.03 3.11
N GLY A 38 10.61 0.87 4.33
CA GLY A 38 11.44 0.52 5.47
C GLY A 38 10.74 -0.42 6.44
N TRP A 39 11.50 -0.92 7.39
CA TRP A 39 11.03 -1.77 8.48
C TRP A 39 11.33 -1.12 9.81
N ASP A 40 10.33 -1.08 10.69
CA ASP A 40 10.53 -0.84 12.11
C ASP A 40 10.20 -2.12 12.89
N PRO A 41 11.14 -2.71 13.66
CA PRO A 41 10.87 -3.91 14.46
C PRO A 41 9.70 -3.79 15.44
N ARG A 42 9.34 -2.56 15.84
CA ARG A 42 8.26 -2.29 16.80
C ARG A 42 6.91 -2.07 16.13
N GLN A 43 6.92 -1.49 14.93
CA GLN A 43 5.71 -0.99 14.27
C GLN A 43 5.38 -1.74 12.97
N GLY A 44 6.33 -2.49 12.40
CA GLY A 44 6.16 -3.24 11.17
C GLY A 44 6.71 -2.52 9.94
N LEU A 45 6.20 -2.91 8.79
CA LEU A 45 6.56 -2.33 7.49
C LEU A 45 6.02 -0.90 7.38
N PHE A 46 6.77 0.00 6.72
CA PHE A 46 6.26 1.32 6.39
C PHE A 46 6.66 1.82 4.99
N LEU A 47 5.80 2.66 4.41
CA LEU A 47 6.12 3.47 3.25
C LEU A 47 6.59 4.86 3.71
N MET A 48 7.73 5.31 3.19
CA MET A 48 8.21 6.67 3.41
C MET A 48 7.59 7.59 2.35
N LEU A 49 6.68 8.47 2.76
CA LEU A 49 6.03 9.46 1.91
C LEU A 49 6.68 10.84 2.10
N GLN A 50 6.56 11.72 1.09
CA GLN A 50 7.07 13.08 1.14
C GLN A 50 5.93 14.11 1.01
N SER A 51 5.69 14.91 2.05
CA SER A 51 4.79 16.07 1.97
C SER A 51 5.60 17.36 2.01
N GLY A 52 5.65 18.06 0.87
CA GLY A 52 6.53 19.22 0.69
C GLY A 52 8.00 18.87 0.95
N ALA A 53 8.60 19.50 1.96
CA ALA A 53 10.00 19.25 2.36
C ALA A 53 10.15 18.16 3.45
N ARG A 54 9.05 17.62 3.98
CA ARG A 54 9.06 16.65 5.08
C ARG A 54 8.84 15.24 4.56
N CYS A 55 9.55 14.28 5.15
CA CYS A 55 9.27 12.85 4.96
C CYS A 55 8.55 12.31 6.20
N TYR A 56 7.59 11.41 6.00
CA TYR A 56 6.86 10.75 7.08
C TYR A 56 6.59 9.28 6.75
N PRO A 57 6.67 8.39 7.75
CA PRO A 57 6.35 6.98 7.56
C PRO A 57 4.83 6.75 7.66
N LEU A 58 4.30 5.95 6.74
CA LEU A 58 2.98 5.34 6.85
C LEU A 58 3.16 3.86 7.16
N TYR A 59 2.75 3.43 8.35
CA TYR A 59 2.93 2.05 8.81
C TYR A 59 1.78 1.16 8.39
N ASP A 60 2.10 -0.09 8.07
CA ASP A 60 1.14 -1.18 8.00
C ASP A 60 1.38 -2.14 9.18
N VAL A 61 0.30 -2.63 9.77
CA VAL A 61 0.34 -3.49 10.96
C VAL A 61 0.80 -4.92 10.64
N SER A 62 1.01 -5.27 9.37
CA SER A 62 1.53 -6.57 8.97
C SER A 62 2.96 -6.74 9.47
N ARG A 63 3.14 -7.72 10.36
CA ARG A 63 4.45 -8.15 10.87
C ARG A 63 5.09 -9.12 9.87
N GLY A 64 5.47 -8.61 8.70
CA GLY A 64 6.31 -9.35 7.77
C GLY A 64 7.76 -9.31 8.27
N SER A 65 8.32 -10.47 8.62
CA SER A 65 9.72 -10.61 9.04
C SER A 65 10.71 -10.63 7.87
N ASP A 66 10.22 -10.61 6.63
CA ASP A 66 11.07 -10.63 5.43
C ASP A 66 10.55 -9.60 4.41
N ILE A 67 11.24 -8.46 4.29
CA ILE A 67 10.94 -7.43 3.28
C ILE A 67 11.38 -7.88 1.89
N LEU A 68 12.29 -8.85 1.82
CA LEU A 68 12.95 -9.24 0.59
C LEU A 68 11.93 -9.88 -0.35
N ALA A 69 11.82 -9.36 -1.58
CA ALA A 69 10.92 -9.83 -2.64
C ALA A 69 9.40 -9.60 -2.42
N MET A 70 9.01 -8.65 -1.56
CA MET A 70 7.61 -8.31 -1.32
C MET A 70 7.03 -7.39 -2.41
N ARG A 71 5.76 -7.60 -2.78
CA ARG A 71 4.99 -6.70 -3.64
C ARG A 71 4.03 -5.88 -2.79
N LEU A 72 4.20 -4.57 -2.87
CA LEU A 72 3.41 -3.59 -2.13
C LEU A 72 2.48 -2.88 -3.11
N LEU A 73 1.23 -2.71 -2.71
CA LEU A 73 0.28 -1.88 -3.45
C LEU A 73 -0.05 -0.62 -2.64
N ALA A 74 0.34 0.53 -3.15
CA ALA A 74 -0.03 1.83 -2.61
C ALA A 74 -1.25 2.40 -3.35
N VAL A 75 -2.40 2.36 -2.70
CA VAL A 75 -3.68 2.82 -3.22
C VAL A 75 -3.88 4.30 -2.89
N GLU A 76 -3.98 5.14 -3.92
CA GLU A 76 -4.08 6.59 -3.74
C GLU A 76 -5.51 7.04 -3.47
N VAL A 77 -5.72 7.63 -2.29
CA VAL A 77 -7.02 8.05 -1.76
C VAL A 77 -6.98 9.49 -1.24
N ALA A 78 -8.15 10.10 -1.08
CA ALA A 78 -8.24 11.46 -0.54
C ALA A 78 -8.03 11.46 0.99
N GLU A 79 -8.66 10.52 1.69
CA GLU A 79 -8.61 10.40 3.15
C GLU A 79 -8.21 8.96 3.53
N PRO A 80 -6.92 8.69 3.78
CA PRO A 80 -6.42 7.34 4.08
C PRO A 80 -6.95 6.72 5.38
N ASP A 81 -7.32 7.57 6.34
CA ASP A 81 -7.79 7.14 7.65
C ASP A 81 -9.29 6.88 7.72
N ASP A 82 -10.04 7.23 6.67
CA ASP A 82 -11.48 6.98 6.58
C ASP A 82 -11.76 5.45 6.58
N PRO A 83 -12.51 4.95 7.58
CA PRO A 83 -12.90 3.53 7.63
C PRO A 83 -13.65 3.05 6.40
N GLN A 84 -14.46 3.91 5.77
CA GLN A 84 -15.21 3.55 4.56
C GLN A 84 -14.27 3.35 3.37
N VAL A 85 -13.23 4.18 3.26
CA VAL A 85 -12.18 4.02 2.24
C VAL A 85 -11.45 2.70 2.44
N LYS A 86 -11.10 2.34 3.68
CA LYS A 86 -10.43 1.06 3.97
C LYS A 86 -11.31 -0.13 3.62
N ALA A 87 -12.60 -0.10 3.99
CA ALA A 87 -13.55 -1.15 3.64
C ALA A 87 -13.70 -1.30 2.11
N PHE A 88 -13.84 -0.17 1.41
CA PHE A 88 -13.96 -0.16 -0.05
C PHE A 88 -12.68 -0.67 -0.74
N ILE A 89 -11.49 -0.35 -0.23
CA ILE A 89 -10.23 -0.90 -0.75
C ILE A 89 -10.21 -2.43 -0.62
N ILE A 90 -10.63 -2.96 0.53
CA ILE A 90 -10.67 -4.41 0.76
C ILE A 90 -11.63 -5.08 -0.22
N GLU A 91 -12.84 -4.54 -0.39
CA GLU A 91 -13.83 -5.04 -1.34
C GLU A 91 -13.32 -4.99 -2.78
N ALA A 92 -12.84 -3.83 -3.24
CA ALA A 92 -12.32 -3.64 -4.59
C ALA A 92 -11.08 -4.51 -4.88
N LEU A 93 -10.28 -4.83 -3.86
CA LEU A 93 -9.18 -5.77 -3.98
C LEU A 93 -9.66 -7.23 -4.03
N GLY A 94 -10.67 -7.58 -3.25
CA GLY A 94 -11.33 -8.88 -3.34
C GLY A 94 -11.78 -9.16 -4.77
N ASP A 95 -12.53 -8.22 -5.35
CA ASP A 95 -12.98 -8.26 -6.74
C ASP A 95 -11.81 -8.37 -7.74
N ALA A 96 -10.81 -7.49 -7.61
CA ALA A 96 -9.65 -7.48 -8.51
C ALA A 96 -8.77 -8.73 -8.41
N LEU A 97 -8.81 -9.44 -7.29
CA LEU A 97 -8.09 -10.69 -7.07
C LEU A 97 -8.93 -11.93 -7.41
N GLY A 98 -10.19 -11.76 -7.80
CA GLY A 98 -11.12 -12.86 -8.04
C GLY A 98 -11.45 -13.66 -6.77
N ALA A 99 -11.24 -13.05 -5.59
CA ALA A 99 -11.74 -13.60 -4.34
C ALA A 99 -13.26 -13.39 -4.35
N VAL A 100 -14.01 -14.49 -4.46
CA VAL A 100 -15.47 -14.46 -4.32
C VAL A 100 -15.76 -14.09 -2.86
N VAL A 101 -16.21 -12.86 -2.63
CA VAL A 101 -16.68 -12.39 -1.32
C VAL A 101 -18.08 -12.94 -1.04
#